data_AF-A0A2M7RST8-F1
#
_entry.id   AF-A0A2M7RST8-F1
#
_cell.length_a   1.000
_cell.length_b   1.000
_cell.length_c   1.000
_cell.angle_alpha   90.00
_cell.angle_beta   90.00
_cell.angle_gamma   90.00
#
_symmetry.space_group_name_H-M   'P 1'
#
loop_
_entity.id
_entity.type
_entity.pdbx_description
1 polymer ?
#
loop_
_entity_poly.entity_id
_entity_poly.type
_entity_poly.pdbx_seq_one_letter_code
_entity_poly.pdbx_strand_id
1 'polypeptide(L)'
;MAKTFALVGPYAQEVYEETFSQLAKKYNIYILGGTILLPEGTKVYNISYLFSPQGEIIGTQKKTHLYLSEIAWGISVGDELQVFDTSIG
;
A
#
# COMPACT_ATOMS: atom_id res chain seq x y z
N MET A 1 13.44 -1.56 13.48
CA MET A 1 12.40 -0.79 12.76
C MET A 1 11.28 -1.70 12.25
N ALA A 2 11.56 -2.82 11.55
CA ALA A 2 10.52 -3.77 11.11
C ALA A 2 9.51 -4.18 12.21
N LYS A 3 9.96 -4.53 13.42
CA LYS A 3 9.04 -4.86 14.54
C LYS A 3 8.09 -3.71 14.91
N THR A 4 8.58 -2.47 14.84
CA THR A 4 7.77 -1.27 15.09
C THR A 4 6.69 -1.16 14.02
N PHE A 5 7.06 -1.24 12.74
CA PHE A 5 6.11 -1.20 11.63
C PHE A 5 5.12 -2.35 11.67
N ALA A 6 5.53 -3.55 12.09
CA ALA A 6 4.61 -4.67 12.27
C ALA A 6 3.56 -4.42 13.37
N LEU A 7 3.92 -3.66 14.41
CA LEU A 7 3.00 -3.31 15.50
C LEU A 7 2.04 -2.18 15.12
N VAL A 8 2.54 -1.09 14.53
CA VAL A 8 1.70 0.09 14.22
C VAL A 8 1.03 0.02 12.84
N GLY A 9 1.59 -0.77 11.93
CA GLY A 9 1.14 -0.90 10.55
C GLY A 9 -0.35 -1.19 10.42
N PRO A 10 -0.91 -2.21 11.10
CA PRO A 10 -2.33 -2.54 10.99
C PRO A 10 -3.28 -1.40 11.39
N TYR A 11 -2.95 -0.65 12.45
CA TYR A 11 -3.75 0.52 12.87
C TYR A 11 -3.65 1.66 11.86
N ALA A 12 -2.44 1.91 11.34
CA ALA A 12 -2.23 2.91 10.31
C ALA A 12 -2.91 2.51 8.99
N GLN A 13 -2.98 1.21 8.68
CA GLN A 13 -3.65 0.66 7.50
C GLN A 13 -5.15 0.97 7.51
N GLU A 14 -5.82 0.75 8.64
CA GLU A 14 -7.26 1.01 8.78
C GLU A 14 -7.59 2.47 8.47
N VAL A 15 -6.88 3.40 9.11
CA VAL A 15 -7.06 4.85 8.89
C VAL A 15 -6.71 5.23 7.45
N TYR A 16 -5.64 4.66 6.90
CA TYR A 16 -5.17 4.91 5.54
C TYR A 16 -6.20 4.46 4.50
N GLU A 17 -6.63 3.21 4.57
CA GLU A 17 -7.59 2.62 3.62
C GLU A 17 -8.94 3.31 3.71
N GLU A 18 -9.45 3.57 4.91
CA GLU A 18 -10.71 4.29 5.11
C GLU A 18 -10.63 5.70 4.52
N THR A 19 -9.56 6.44 4.81
CA THR A 19 -9.39 7.82 4.32
C THR A 19 -9.38 7.85 2.80
N PHE A 20 -8.55 7.04 2.15
CA PHE A 20 -8.43 7.08 0.69
C PHE A 20 -9.65 6.48 -0.02
N SER A 21 -10.28 5.44 0.55
CA SER A 21 -11.55 4.89 0.06
C SER A 21 -12.66 5.96 0.06
N GLN A 22 -12.84 6.66 1.19
CA GLN A 22 -13.86 7.70 1.31
C GLN A 22 -13.59 8.88 0.36
N LEU A 23 -12.34 9.31 0.22
CA LEU A 23 -11.97 10.40 -0.68
C LEU A 23 -12.18 10.01 -2.15
N ALA A 24 -11.74 8.81 -2.55
CA ALA A 24 -11.91 8.31 -3.92
C ALA A 24 -13.39 8.26 -4.31
N LYS A 25 -14.23 7.73 -3.41
CA LYS A 25 -15.69 7.68 -3.57
C LYS A 25 -16.34 9.07 -3.60
N LYS A 26 -15.95 9.95 -2.67
CA LYS A 26 -16.52 11.30 -2.55
C LYS A 26 -16.29 12.14 -3.80
N TYR A 27 -15.09 12.03 -4.38
CA TYR A 27 -14.72 12.82 -5.56
C TYR A 27 -14.87 12.07 -6.88
N ASN A 28 -15.28 10.78 -6.84
CA ASN A 28 -15.44 9.91 -8.00
C ASN A 28 -14.17 9.88 -8.88
N ILE A 29 -13.03 9.62 -8.25
CA ILE A 29 -11.70 9.57 -8.89
C ILE A 29 -10.94 8.30 -8.51
N TYR A 30 -10.00 7.91 -9.36
CA TYR A 30 -8.96 6.98 -8.97
C TYR A 30 -7.96 7.67 -8.04
N ILE A 31 -7.50 6.99 -6.99
CA ILE A 31 -6.44 7.49 -6.12
C ILE A 31 -5.34 6.44 -6.00
N LEU A 32 -4.12 6.80 -6.40
CA LEU A 32 -2.91 6.10 -5.97
C LEU A 32 -2.51 6.67 -4.61
N GLY A 33 -2.80 5.94 -3.53
CA GLY A 33 -2.67 6.43 -2.14
C GLY A 33 -1.23 6.60 -1.63
N GLY A 34 -0.23 6.59 -2.50
CA GLY A 34 1.17 6.47 -2.11
C GLY A 34 1.45 5.08 -1.53
N THR A 35 2.26 5.00 -0.48
CA THR A 35 2.70 3.73 0.10
C THR A 35 2.67 3.72 1.62
N ILE A 36 2.50 2.55 2.22
CA ILE A 36 2.55 2.31 3.66
C ILE A 36 3.36 1.04 3.97
N LEU A 37 3.99 0.99 5.15
CA LEU A 37 4.76 -0.17 5.63
C LEU A 37 3.87 -1.11 6.42
N LEU A 38 3.64 -2.31 5.90
CA LEU A 38 2.68 -3.27 6.46
C LEU A 38 3.29 -4.65 6.70
N PRO A 39 2.93 -5.32 7.79
CA PRO A 39 3.34 -6.70 8.03
C PRO A 39 2.58 -7.68 7.13
N GLU A 40 3.28 -8.71 6.68
CA GLU A 40 2.70 -9.90 6.05
C GLU A 40 3.46 -11.12 6.57
N GLY A 41 2.83 -11.86 7.48
CA GLY A 41 3.48 -12.94 8.22
C GLY A 41 4.68 -12.43 9.03
N THR A 42 5.87 -12.95 8.75
CA THR A 42 7.11 -12.56 9.44
C THR A 42 7.86 -11.41 8.76
N LYS A 43 7.35 -10.92 7.64
CA LYS A 43 7.97 -9.88 6.82
C LYS A 43 7.20 -8.57 6.91
N VAL A 44 7.85 -7.48 6.56
CA VAL A 44 7.23 -6.16 6.41
C VAL A 44 7.54 -5.67 5.00
N TYR A 45 6.54 -5.16 4.30
CA TYR A 45 6.68 -4.66 2.93
C TYR A 45 6.30 -3.18 2.86
N ASN A 46 6.88 -2.50 1.88
CA ASN A 46 6.42 -1.19 1.44
C ASN A 46 5.38 -1.40 0.33
N ILE A 47 4.11 -1.11 0.62
CA ILE A 47 2.95 -1.46 -0.21
C ILE A 47 2.23 -0.19 -0.66
N SER A 48 2.00 -0.02 -1.96
CA SER A 48 1.11 0.99 -2.52
C SER A 48 -0.28 0.44 -2.80
N TYR A 49 -1.29 1.29 -2.71
CA TYR A 49 -2.70 0.95 -2.95
C TYR A 49 -3.30 1.84 -4.03
N LEU A 50 -4.07 1.22 -4.94
CA LEU A 50 -4.89 1.89 -5.94
C LEU A 50 -6.36 1.75 -5.56
N PHE A 51 -7.03 2.89 -5.39
CA PHE A 51 -8.45 2.97 -5.05
C PHE A 51 -9.27 3.39 -6.28
N SER A 52 -10.40 2.74 -6.51
CA SER A 52 -11.35 3.04 -7.58
C SER A 52 -12.26 4.23 -7.23
N PRO A 53 -12.95 4.84 -8.22
CA PRO A 53 -13.99 5.84 -7.97
C PRO A 53 -15.15 5.35 -7.09
N GLN A 54 -15.32 4.04 -6.91
CA GLN A 54 -16.30 3.45 -6.00
C GLN A 54 -15.79 3.37 -4.55
N GLY A 55 -14.51 3.69 -4.33
CA GLY A 55 -13.81 3.56 -3.04
C GLY A 55 -13.20 2.18 -2.80
N GLU A 56 -13.19 1.30 -3.79
CA GLU A 56 -12.66 -0.07 -3.63
C GLU A 56 -11.16 -0.10 -3.88
N ILE A 57 -10.43 -0.93 -3.13
CA ILE A 57 -9.03 -1.22 -3.44
C ILE A 57 -9.02 -2.18 -4.64
N ILE A 58 -8.50 -1.72 -5.77
CA ILE A 58 -8.43 -2.49 -7.02
C ILE A 58 -7.01 -2.88 -7.39
N GLY A 59 -6.01 -2.43 -6.63
CA GLY A 59 -4.63 -2.83 -6.84
C GLY A 59 -3.75 -2.63 -5.61
N THR A 60 -2.79 -3.54 -5.43
CA THR A 60 -1.75 -3.44 -4.40
C THR A 60 -0.40 -3.80 -5.00
N GLN A 61 0.64 -3.03 -4.72
CA GLN A 61 1.97 -3.25 -5.29
C GLN A 61 3.04 -3.15 -4.19
N LYS A 62 3.78 -4.24 -4.00
CA LYS A 62 4.96 -4.28 -3.13
C LYS A 62 6.14 -3.64 -3.85
N LYS A 63 6.87 -2.75 -3.19
CA LYS A 63 8.02 -2.07 -3.80
C LYS A 63 9.11 -3.07 -4.21
N THR A 64 9.46 -3.09 -5.49
CA THR A 64 10.39 -4.06 -6.08
C THR A 64 11.86 -3.68 -5.95
N HIS A 65 12.14 -2.41 -5.67
CA HIS A 65 13.50 -1.88 -5.54
C HIS A 65 13.59 -1.01 -4.29
N LEU A 66 14.23 -1.52 -3.24
CA LEU A 66 14.33 -0.84 -1.96
C LEU A 66 15.52 0.11 -1.92
N TYR A 67 15.38 1.20 -1.16
CA TYR A 67 16.54 2.01 -0.75
C TYR A 67 17.38 1.26 0.29
N LEU A 68 18.68 1.56 0.38
CA LEU A 68 19.58 0.94 1.35
C LEU A 68 19.09 1.08 2.81
N SER A 69 18.45 2.20 3.15
CA SER A 69 17.85 2.43 4.47
C SER A 69 16.70 1.47 4.76
N GLU A 70 15.85 1.18 3.78
CA GLU A 70 14.71 0.25 3.92
C GLU A 70 15.22 -1.18 4.16
N ILE A 71 16.27 -1.59 3.47
CA ILE A 71 16.95 -2.88 3.70
C ILE A 71 17.49 -2.92 5.13
N ALA A 72 18.19 -1.88 5.57
CA ALA A 72 18.73 -1.78 6.93
C ALA A 72 17.62 -1.80 8.01
N TRP A 73 16.40 -1.36 7.68
CA TRP A 73 15.25 -1.40 8.58
C TRP A 73 14.55 -2.77 8.64
N GLY A 74 14.92 -3.70 7.76
CA GLY A 74 14.34 -5.03 7.64
C GLY A 74 13.09 -5.09 6.77
N ILE A 75 12.92 -4.14 5.84
CA ILE A 75 11.83 -4.18 4.86
C ILE A 75 12.17 -5.20 3.77
N SER A 76 11.19 -6.02 3.42
CA SER A 76 11.28 -7.06 2.39
C SER A 76 10.96 -6.49 1.01
N VAL A 77 11.65 -7.03 0.00
CA VAL A 77 11.51 -6.63 -1.40
C VAL A 77 10.32 -7.35 -2.04
N GLY A 78 9.55 -6.64 -2.86
CA GLY A 78 8.57 -7.25 -3.76
C GLY A 78 9.25 -7.88 -4.99
N ASP A 79 8.69 -8.95 -5.50
CA ASP A 79 9.24 -9.76 -6.60
C ASP A 79 8.46 -9.64 -7.91
N GLU A 80 7.29 -9.01 -7.89
CA GLU A 80 6.41 -8.91 -9.05
C GLU A 80 6.04 -7.47 -9.36
N LEU A 81 5.88 -7.15 -10.64
CA LEU A 81 5.24 -5.93 -11.11
C LEU A 81 3.82 -6.29 -11.56
N GLN A 82 2.84 -5.60 -10.99
CA GLN A 82 1.43 -5.83 -11.28
C GLN A 82 0.86 -4.72 -12.17
N VAL A 83 -0.11 -5.11 -12.99
CA VAL A 83 -0.91 -4.21 -13.83
C VAL A 83 -2.36 -4.38 -13.42
N PHE A 84 -3.10 -3.28 -13.35
CA PHE A 84 -4.49 -3.28 -12.90
C PHE A 84 -5.35 -2.68 -14.00
N ASP A 85 -6.36 -3.43 -14.45
CA ASP A 85 -7.31 -2.92 -15.42
C ASP A 85 -8.20 -1.85 -14.77
N THR A 86 -8.43 -0.76 -15.51
CA THR A 86 -9.34 0.30 -15.08
C THR A 86 -10.35 0.63 -16.18
N SER A 87 -11.41 1.35 -15.82
CA SER A 87 -12.41 1.77 -16.81
C SER A 87 -11.87 2.84 -17.79
N ILE A 88 -10.72 3.44 -17.47
CA ILE A 88 -10.07 4.47 -18.28
C ILE A 88 -8.83 3.96 -19.03
N GLY A 89 -8.53 2.65 -18.92
CA GLY A 89 -7.35 2.01 -19.49
C GLY A 89 -6.28 1.65 -18.48
#